data_AF-A0A2S5LKG9-F1
#
_entry.id   AF-A0A2S5LKG9-F1
#
_cell.length_a   1.000
_cell.length_b   1.000
_cell.length_c   1.000
_cell.angle_alpha   90.00
_cell.angle_beta   90.00
_cell.angle_gamma   90.00
#
_symmetry.space_group_name_H-M   'P 1'
#
loop_
_entity.id
_entity.type
_entity.pdbx_description
1 polymer ?
#
loop_
_entity_poly.entity_id
_entity_poly.type
_entity_poly.pdbx_seq_one_letter_code
_entity_poly.pdbx_strand_id
1 'polypeptide(L)' 'VSAATGLPAALPPWQIVKEKRATFAATPAQEKRRPDAKTRWDNLWLAGDWTHTGLPATIEGSIRSGDRAAELATTAS' A
#
# COMPACT_ATOMS: atom_id res chain seq x y z
N VAL A 1 -5.63 -31.36 -1.09
CA VAL A 1 -6.48 -30.18 -0.80
C VAL A 1 -7.94 -30.48 -1.12
N SER A 2 -8.34 -30.71 -2.38
CA SER A 2 -9.74 -31.01 -2.77
C SER A 2 -10.41 -32.09 -1.89
N ALA A 3 -9.79 -33.24 -1.68
CA ALA A 3 -10.33 -34.29 -0.81
C ALA A 3 -10.46 -33.88 0.67
N ALA A 4 -9.61 -32.96 1.15
CA ALA A 4 -9.64 -32.47 2.52
C ALA A 4 -10.59 -31.27 2.71
N THR A 5 -10.92 -30.55 1.64
CA THR A 5 -11.76 -29.34 1.68
C THR A 5 -13.14 -29.54 1.06
N GLY A 6 -13.41 -30.70 0.44
CA GLY A 6 -14.64 -30.97 -0.32
C GLY A 6 -14.79 -30.12 -1.59
N LEU A 7 -13.75 -29.37 -1.98
CA LEU A 7 -13.78 -28.54 -3.19
C LEU A 7 -13.68 -29.41 -4.44
N PRO A 8 -14.31 -29.02 -5.57
CA PRO A 8 -14.17 -29.73 -6.83
C PRO A 8 -12.71 -29.91 -7.24
N ALA A 9 -12.38 -31.06 -7.84
CA ALA A 9 -11.03 -31.31 -8.36
C ALA A 9 -10.71 -30.42 -9.58
N ALA A 10 -11.74 -30.05 -10.35
CA ALA A 10 -11.61 -29.10 -11.45
C ALA A 10 -11.47 -27.68 -10.92
N LEU A 11 -10.46 -26.96 -11.41
CA LEU A 11 -10.28 -25.55 -11.09
C LEU A 11 -11.40 -24.70 -11.73
N PRO A 12 -11.87 -23.64 -11.06
CA PRO A 12 -12.77 -22.67 -11.68
C PRO A 12 -12.05 -21.95 -12.85
N PRO A 13 -12.79 -21.24 -13.72
CA PRO A 13 -12.18 -20.36 -14.70
C PRO A 13 -11.16 -19.42 -14.05
N TRP A 14 -10.00 -19.27 -14.67
CA TRP A 14 -8.91 -18.45 -14.18
C TRP A 14 -8.32 -17.62 -15.30
N GLN A 15 -7.67 -16.52 -14.92
CA GLN A 15 -6.97 -15.65 -15.85
C GLN A 15 -5.63 -15.24 -15.25
N ILE A 16 -4.57 -15.25 -16.05
CA ILE A 16 -3.28 -14.66 -15.68
C ILE A 16 -3.38 -13.15 -15.92
N VAL A 17 -3.12 -12.37 -14.87
CA VAL A 17 -2.94 -10.92 -14.96
C VAL A 17 -1.47 -10.61 -14.74
N LYS A 18 -0.86 -9.86 -15.65
CA LYS A 18 0.51 -9.35 -15.55
C LYS A 18 0.44 -7.82 -15.56
N GLU A 19 0.68 -7.19 -14.41
CA GLU A 19 0.69 -5.74 -14.28
C GLU A 19 2.11 -5.25 -13.99
N LYS A 20 2.69 -4.49 -14.93
CA LYS A 20 4.07 -4.01 -14.85
C LYS A 20 4.27 -2.98 -13.73
N ARG A 21 3.20 -2.26 -13.35
CA ARG A 21 3.21 -1.19 -12.36
C ARG A 21 2.47 -1.58 -11.07
N ALA A 22 2.37 -2.87 -10.78
CA ALA A 22 1.66 -3.36 -9.60
C ALA A 22 2.32 -2.88 -8.30
N THR A 23 3.66 -2.86 -8.27
CA THR A 23 4.46 -2.40 -7.15
C THR A 23 5.70 -1.68 -7.66
N PHE A 24 6.15 -0.65 -6.96
CA PHE A 24 7.45 -0.07 -7.22
C PHE A 24 8.58 -1.02 -6.77
N ALA A 25 9.80 -0.79 -7.27
CA ALA A 25 10.94 -1.64 -6.92
C ALA A 25 11.30 -1.47 -5.43
N ALA A 26 11.25 -2.55 -4.66
CA ALA A 26 11.60 -2.58 -3.24
C ALA A 26 13.13 -2.52 -3.02
N THR A 27 13.73 -1.38 -3.39
CA THR A 27 15.16 -1.12 -3.23
C THR A 27 15.40 -0.04 -2.17
N PRO A 28 16.54 -0.05 -1.46
CA PRO A 28 16.87 1.01 -0.51
C PRO A 28 16.90 2.42 -1.14
N ALA A 29 17.30 2.52 -2.41
CA ALA A 29 17.28 3.80 -3.13
C ALA A 29 15.85 4.30 -3.39
N GLN A 30 14.92 3.39 -3.68
CA GLN A 30 13.51 3.74 -3.87
C GLN A 30 12.81 4.06 -2.56
N GLU A 31 13.15 3.38 -1.46
CA GLU A 31 12.62 3.68 -0.13
C GLU A 31 12.91 5.13 0.28
N LYS A 32 14.15 5.60 0.04
CA LYS A 32 14.55 6.99 0.32
C LYS A 32 13.79 8.05 -0.49
N ARG A 33 13.06 7.66 -1.53
CA ARG A 33 12.27 8.57 -2.38
C ARG A 33 10.82 8.70 -1.93
N ARG A 34 10.36 7.86 -1.00
CA ARG A 34 8.99 7.92 -0.47
C ARG A 34 8.85 9.22 0.33
N PRO A 35 7.86 10.08 0.03
CA PRO A 35 7.69 11.33 0.75
C PRO A 35 6.98 11.09 2.09
N ASP A 36 7.16 12.02 3.03
CA ASP A 36 6.33 12.06 4.25
C ASP A 36 4.87 12.44 3.92
N ALA A 37 3.95 12.16 4.86
CA ALA A 37 2.54 12.50 4.72
C ALA A 37 2.27 14.02 4.70
N LYS A 38 3.10 14.81 5.40
CA LYS A 38 2.98 16.27 5.42
C LYS A 38 3.60 16.86 4.15
N THR A 39 2.83 17.68 3.44
CA THR A 39 3.34 18.44 2.30
C THR A 39 3.69 19.88 2.69
N ARG A 40 4.12 20.67 1.70
CA ARG A 40 4.33 22.12 1.87
C ARG A 40 3.05 22.94 1.94
N TRP A 41 1.90 22.34 1.61
CA TRP A 41 0.62 23.02 1.57
C TRP A 41 -0.16 22.69 2.84
N ASP A 42 -0.78 23.71 3.43
CA ASP A 42 -1.45 23.58 4.74
C ASP A 42 -2.75 22.76 4.68
N ASN A 43 -3.25 22.48 3.47
CA ASN A 43 -4.49 21.76 3.22
C ASN A 43 -4.32 20.53 2.31
N LEU A 44 -3.09 20.00 2.18
CA LEU A 44 -2.81 18.79 1.39
C LEU A 44 -1.90 17.82 2.15
N TRP A 45 -2.36 16.57 2.27
CA TRP A 45 -1.62 15.47 2.88
C TRP A 45 -1.57 14.28 1.94
N LEU A 46 -0.49 13.50 2.02
CA LEU A 46 -0.29 12.31 1.21
C LEU A 46 -0.59 11.05 2.02
N ALA A 47 -1.25 10.09 1.39
CA ALA A 47 -1.52 8.78 1.95
C ALA A 47 -1.26 7.66 0.92
N GLY A 48 -0.97 6.46 1.43
CA GLY A 48 -0.73 5.24 0.65
C GLY A 48 0.62 4.57 0.96
N ASP A 49 0.77 3.33 0.53
CA ASP A 49 2.00 2.51 0.66
C ASP A 49 3.25 3.11 0.01
N TRP A 50 3.10 4.09 -0.88
CA TRP A 50 4.19 4.84 -1.50
C TRP A 50 4.70 6.02 -0.66
N THR A 51 4.08 6.33 0.48
CA THR A 51 4.53 7.34 1.44
C THR A 51 5.43 6.73 2.51
N HIS A 52 6.28 7.52 3.15
CA HIS A 52 7.30 7.05 4.08
C HIS A 52 6.70 6.72 5.46
N THR A 53 6.48 5.43 5.72
CA THR A 53 5.87 4.92 6.96
C THR A 53 6.82 4.11 7.84
N GLY A 54 8.06 3.90 7.37
CA GLY A 54 9.03 2.98 7.97
C GLY A 54 8.70 1.50 7.75
N LEU A 55 7.60 1.18 7.09
CA LEU A 55 7.23 -0.17 6.65
C LEU A 55 7.41 -0.27 5.13
N PRO A 56 7.67 -1.47 4.57
CA PRO A 56 7.59 -1.69 3.12
C PRO A 56 6.22 -1.32 2.55
N ALA A 57 6.08 -1.30 1.22
CA ALA A 57 4.79 -1.04 0.58
C ALA A 57 3.81 -2.22 0.78
N THR A 58 3.15 -2.23 1.93
CA THR A 58 2.16 -3.23 2.33
C THR A 58 0.83 -2.59 2.69
N ILE A 59 -0.18 -3.42 2.92
CA ILE A 59 -1.49 -2.99 3.38
C ILE A 59 -1.37 -2.28 4.74
N GLU A 60 -0.58 -2.82 5.68
CA GLU A 60 -0.33 -2.21 6.99
C GLU A 60 0.38 -0.86 6.85
N GLY A 61 1.32 -0.75 5.91
CA GLY A 61 1.94 0.52 5.54
C GLY A 61 0.94 1.53 5.01
N SER A 62 0.01 1.11 4.14
CA SER A 62 -1.07 1.97 3.62
C SER A 62 -2.02 2.45 4.71
N ILE A 63 -2.42 1.56 5.63
CA ILE A 63 -3.31 1.90 6.75
C ILE A 63 -2.64 2.93 7.66
N ARG A 64 -1.41 2.66 8.11
CA ARG A 64 -0.64 3.58 8.94
C ARG A 64 -0.43 4.94 8.27
N SER A 65 -0.20 4.94 6.96
CA SER A 65 -0.08 6.17 6.17
C SER A 65 -1.38 6.99 6.20
N GLY A 66 -2.53 6.33 5.99
CA GLY A 66 -3.85 6.96 6.03
C GLY A 66 -4.17 7.59 7.39
N ASP A 67 -3.93 6.85 8.47
CA ASP A 67 -4.12 7.35 9.84
C ASP A 67 -3.26 8.60 10.08
N ARG A 68 -1.99 8.56 9.67
CA ARG A 68 -1.08 9.70 9.82
C ARG A 68 -1.54 10.94 9.04
N ALA A 69 -2.04 10.75 7.82
CA ALA A 69 -2.58 11.85 7.02
C ALA A 69 -3.83 12.46 7.67
N ALA A 70 -4.72 11.64 8.23
CA ALA A 70 -5.92 12.09 8.93
C ALA A 70 -5.60 12.86 10.22
N GLU A 71 -4.65 12.38 11.03
CA GLU A 71 -4.14 13.10 12.21
C GLU A 71 -3.63 14.49 11.83
N LEU A 72 -2.82 14.57 10.77
CA LEU A 72 -2.28 15.85 10.31
C LEU A 72 -3.38 16.79 9.80
N ALA A 73 -4.39 16.26 9.10
CA ALA A 73 -5.51 17.05 8.61
C ALA A 73 -6.40 17.61 9.72
N THR A 74 -6.51 16.89 10.85
CA THR A 74 -7.32 17.32 12.00
C THR A 74 -6.57 18.21 12.99
N THR A 75 -5.23 18.20 12.95
CA THR A 75 -4.37 19.01 13.83
C THR A 75 -3.83 20.28 13.17
N ALA A 76 -3.99 20.42 11.86
CA ALA A 76 -3.71 21.66 11.14
C ALA A 76 -4.77 22.72 11.51
N SER A 77 -4.35 23.69 12.34
CA SER A 77 -5.12 24.89 12.70
C SER A 77 -4.61 26.10 11.93
#